data_AF-A0A1I4QGI8-F1
#
_entry.id   AF-A0A1I4QGI8-F1
#
_cell.length_a   1.000
_cell.length_b   1.000
_cell.length_c   1.000
_cell.angle_alpha   90.00
_cell.angle_beta   90.00
_cell.angle_gamma   90.00
#
_symmetry.space_group_name_H-M   'P 1'
#
loop_
_entity.id
_entity.type
_entity.pdbx_description
1 polymer ?
#
loop_
_entity_poly.entity_id
_entity_poly.type
_entity_poly.pdbx_seq_one_letter_code
_entity_poly.pdbx_strand_id
1 'polypeptide(L)'
;MSGEKDLIKLLKSMNPEPKSEEYVFISLKGAVYGDAPELKPTAMFMEDEGMTLVIPRSIADELGIAYESVFRCITLRVHSSLDAVGFSATIAGALAKRGISANIMAGYFHDHIFVPSERAEEALSILKELSETLKAQETRATNYP
;
A
#
# COMPACT_ATOMS: atom_id res chain seq x y z
N MET A 1 22.72 2.68 0.09
CA MET A 1 22.30 4.06 0.37
C MET A 1 21.21 3.99 1.43
N SER A 2 21.36 4.69 2.56
CA SER A 2 20.38 4.65 3.65
C SER A 2 19.15 5.49 3.30
N GLY A 3 17.95 4.88 3.34
CA GLY A 3 16.69 5.61 3.17
C GLY A 3 16.46 6.63 4.28
N GLU A 4 15.54 7.57 4.07
CA GLU A 4 15.16 8.57 5.05
C GLU A 4 14.44 7.91 6.24
N LYS A 5 14.72 8.38 7.45
CA LYS A 5 14.15 7.88 8.73
C LYS A 5 13.30 8.94 9.44
N ASP A 6 13.45 10.21 9.08
CA ASP A 6 12.64 11.31 9.59
C ASP A 6 11.20 11.18 9.07
N LEU A 7 10.29 10.82 9.96
CA LEU A 7 8.88 10.61 9.66
C LEU A 7 8.21 11.81 8.99
N ILE A 8 8.54 13.03 9.42
CA ILE A 8 7.92 14.24 8.86
C ILE A 8 8.39 14.43 7.41
N LYS A 9 9.69 14.24 7.15
CA LYS A 9 10.22 14.32 5.78
C LYS A 9 9.66 13.22 4.88
N LEU A 10 9.48 12.01 5.40
CA LEU A 10 8.87 10.90 4.68
C LEU A 10 7.43 11.23 4.26
N LEU A 11 6.60 11.67 5.21
CA LEU A 11 5.21 11.98 4.94
C LEU A 11 5.06 13.16 3.96
N LYS A 12 5.93 14.17 4.04
CA LYS A 12 5.96 15.30 3.10
C LYS A 12 6.42 14.88 1.70
N SER A 13 7.40 13.99 1.60
CA SER A 13 7.92 13.55 0.31
C SER A 13 7.11 12.42 -0.32
N MET A 14 6.13 11.86 0.41
CA MET A 14 5.22 10.84 -0.09
C MET A 14 4.46 11.33 -1.33
N ASN A 15 4.58 10.56 -2.41
CA ASN A 15 3.80 10.72 -3.64
C ASN A 15 2.97 9.43 -3.87
N PRO A 16 1.70 9.40 -3.42
CA PRO A 16 0.85 8.24 -3.60
C PRO A 16 0.37 8.13 -5.05
N GLU A 17 0.61 6.97 -5.67
CA GLU A 17 0.23 6.69 -7.06
C GLU A 17 -0.65 5.44 -7.12
N PRO A 18 -1.92 5.54 -7.57
CA PRO A 18 -2.73 4.37 -7.81
C PRO A 18 -2.18 3.61 -9.02
N LYS A 19 -2.11 2.29 -8.94
CA LYS A 19 -1.97 1.49 -10.15
C LYS A 19 -3.27 1.59 -10.97
N SER A 20 -3.18 1.39 -12.29
CA SER A 20 -4.30 0.80 -13.07
C SER A 20 -4.50 -0.63 -12.53
N GLU A 21 -5.20 -1.59 -13.14
CA GLU A 21 -5.41 -2.93 -12.50
C GLU A 21 -6.12 -2.98 -11.12
N GLU A 22 -6.94 -4.01 -10.97
CA GLU A 22 -7.50 -4.41 -9.67
C GLU A 22 -6.80 -5.68 -9.21
N TYR A 23 -6.75 -5.88 -7.91
CA TYR A 23 -6.07 -7.00 -7.28
C TYR A 23 -7.00 -7.75 -6.34
N VAL A 24 -6.75 -9.05 -6.20
CA VAL A 24 -7.43 -9.92 -5.25
C VAL A 24 -6.40 -10.66 -4.41
N PHE A 25 -6.79 -11.01 -3.19
CA PHE A 25 -6.00 -11.81 -2.27
C PHE A 25 -6.55 -13.23 -2.30
N ILE A 26 -5.68 -14.22 -2.49
CA ILE A 26 -6.00 -15.64 -2.46
C ILE A 26 -5.00 -16.38 -1.57
N SER A 27 -5.38 -17.54 -1.05
CA SER A 27 -4.48 -18.41 -0.29
C SER A 27 -4.40 -19.80 -0.92
N LEU A 28 -3.17 -20.28 -1.14
CA LEU A 28 -2.88 -21.59 -1.71
C LEU A 28 -2.30 -22.50 -0.62
N LYS A 29 -3.12 -23.44 -0.13
CA LYS A 29 -2.70 -24.38 0.90
C LYS A 29 -1.64 -25.36 0.38
N GLY A 30 -0.52 -25.48 1.10
CA GLY A 30 0.55 -26.43 0.78
C GLY A 30 1.42 -26.05 -0.42
N ALA A 31 1.18 -24.88 -1.02
CA ALA A 31 2.04 -24.35 -2.07
C ALA A 31 3.33 -23.78 -1.47
N VAL A 32 4.38 -23.74 -2.28
CA VAL A 32 5.69 -23.18 -1.93
C VAL A 32 6.09 -22.06 -2.88
N TYR A 33 7.11 -21.29 -2.48
CA TYR A 33 7.67 -20.23 -3.33
C TYR A 33 7.98 -20.75 -4.74
N GLY A 34 7.42 -20.08 -5.74
CA GLY A 34 7.60 -20.41 -7.15
C GLY A 34 6.46 -21.24 -7.75
N ASP A 35 5.55 -21.77 -6.92
CA ASP A 35 4.31 -22.39 -7.41
C ASP A 35 3.37 -21.33 -8.03
N ALA A 36 2.53 -21.80 -8.95
CA ALA A 36 1.51 -21.01 -9.65
C ALA A 36 2.03 -19.74 -10.37
N PRO A 37 3.14 -19.81 -11.13
CA PRO A 37 3.70 -18.64 -11.82
C PRO A 37 2.74 -18.02 -12.85
N GLU A 38 1.81 -18.81 -13.38
CA GLU A 38 0.73 -18.37 -14.28
C GLU A 38 -0.18 -17.31 -13.65
N LEU A 39 -0.25 -17.25 -12.30
CA LEU A 39 -1.07 -16.28 -11.58
C LEU A 39 -0.45 -14.87 -11.53
N LYS A 40 0.80 -14.73 -11.95
CA LYS A 40 1.54 -13.46 -12.04
C LYS A 40 1.39 -12.59 -10.76
N PRO A 41 1.72 -13.13 -9.57
CA PRO A 41 1.53 -12.40 -8.32
C PRO A 41 2.39 -11.13 -8.28
N THR A 42 1.78 -10.03 -7.83
CA THR A 42 2.48 -8.78 -7.53
C THR A 42 3.10 -8.81 -6.13
N ALA A 43 2.49 -9.56 -5.21
CA ALA A 43 3.02 -9.79 -3.87
C ALA A 43 2.66 -11.20 -3.38
N MET A 44 3.41 -11.68 -2.41
CA MET A 44 3.27 -13.02 -1.83
C MET A 44 3.72 -12.98 -0.37
N PHE A 45 3.06 -13.78 0.46
CA PHE A 45 3.48 -14.04 1.82
C PHE A 45 3.27 -15.53 2.15
N MET A 46 4.20 -16.12 2.91
CA MET A 46 4.06 -17.49 3.39
C MET A 46 3.46 -17.44 4.80
N GLU A 47 2.20 -17.87 4.94
CA GLU A 47 1.50 -18.00 6.22
C GLU A 47 1.49 -19.46 6.67
N ASP A 48 1.17 -19.71 7.95
CA ASP A 48 1.05 -21.08 8.48
C ASP A 48 -0.12 -21.84 7.83
N GLU A 49 -1.16 -21.11 7.43
CA GLU A 49 -2.36 -21.64 6.78
C GLU A 49 -2.17 -21.92 5.28
N GLY A 50 -1.27 -21.19 4.61
CA GLY A 50 -1.03 -21.30 3.17
C GLY A 50 -0.23 -20.13 2.59
N MET A 51 0.10 -20.23 1.31
CA MET A 51 0.77 -19.16 0.58
C MET A 51 -0.24 -18.12 0.11
N THR A 52 -0.23 -16.93 0.71
CA THR A 52 -1.01 -15.79 0.24
C THR A 52 -0.42 -15.25 -1.06
N LEU A 53 -1.25 -15.03 -2.07
CA LEU A 53 -0.87 -14.33 -3.29
C LEU A 53 -1.77 -13.11 -3.49
N VAL A 54 -1.17 -12.00 -3.93
CA VAL A 54 -1.89 -10.83 -4.44
C VAL A 54 -1.74 -10.79 -5.94
N ILE A 55 -2.81 -11.08 -6.66
CA ILE A 55 -2.81 -11.30 -8.11
C ILE A 55 -3.74 -10.31 -8.82
N PRO A 56 -3.50 -9.99 -10.11
CA PRO A 56 -4.44 -9.20 -10.88
C PRO A 56 -5.80 -9.90 -10.94
N ARG A 57 -6.87 -9.16 -10.68
CA ARG A 57 -8.26 -9.67 -10.72
C ARG A 57 -8.56 -10.34 -12.05
N SER A 58 -8.11 -9.76 -13.16
CA SER A 58 -8.35 -10.31 -14.51
C SER A 58 -7.80 -11.73 -14.67
N ILE A 59 -6.70 -12.07 -14.00
CA ILE A 59 -6.12 -13.42 -14.04
C ILE A 59 -6.94 -14.38 -13.17
N ALA A 60 -7.42 -13.92 -12.01
CA ALA A 60 -8.34 -14.71 -11.19
C ALA A 60 -9.63 -15.02 -11.94
N ASP A 61 -10.21 -14.01 -12.61
CA ASP A 61 -11.42 -14.13 -13.43
C ASP A 61 -11.21 -15.10 -14.61
N GLU A 62 -10.09 -14.99 -15.33
CA GLU A 62 -9.74 -15.86 -16.47
C GLU A 62 -9.61 -17.33 -16.05
N LEU A 63 -9.04 -17.59 -14.87
CA LEU A 63 -8.78 -18.94 -14.37
C LEU A 63 -9.90 -19.48 -13.45
N GLY A 64 -10.97 -18.71 -13.24
CA GLY A 64 -12.10 -19.11 -12.41
C GLY A 64 -11.76 -19.24 -10.92
N ILE A 65 -10.78 -18.49 -10.42
CA ILE A 65 -10.36 -18.51 -9.02
C ILE A 65 -11.30 -17.65 -8.19
N ALA A 66 -11.90 -18.24 -7.16
CA ALA A 66 -12.78 -17.52 -6.24
C ALA A 66 -11.98 -16.57 -5.32
N TYR A 67 -12.56 -15.40 -5.05
CA TYR A 67 -12.03 -14.40 -4.12
C TYR A 67 -13.17 -13.64 -3.45
N GLU A 68 -12.91 -13.05 -2.29
CA GLU A 68 -13.96 -12.41 -1.47
C GLU A 68 -14.09 -10.90 -1.70
N SER A 69 -13.01 -10.23 -2.10
CA SER A 69 -12.96 -8.77 -2.20
C SER A 69 -11.96 -8.30 -3.24
N VAL A 70 -12.22 -7.12 -3.80
CA VAL A 70 -11.42 -6.51 -4.87
C VAL A 70 -10.76 -5.24 -4.35
N PHE A 71 -9.47 -5.09 -4.63
CA PHE A 71 -8.65 -4.00 -4.13
C PHE A 71 -7.99 -3.22 -5.25
N ARG A 72 -7.66 -1.96 -4.98
CA ARG A 72 -6.65 -1.22 -5.75
C ARG A 72 -5.37 -1.09 -4.94
N CYS A 73 -4.25 -1.18 -5.65
CA CYS A 73 -2.94 -0.88 -5.09
C CYS A 73 -2.63 0.61 -5.25
N ILE A 74 -2.28 1.29 -4.15
CA ILE A 74 -1.66 2.62 -4.14
C ILE A 74 -0.21 2.44 -3.69
N THR A 75 0.73 2.82 -4.55
CA THR A 75 2.16 2.80 -4.21
C THR A 75 2.54 4.12 -3.57
N LEU A 76 3.11 4.07 -2.37
CA LEU A 76 3.64 5.24 -1.67
C LEU A 76 5.08 5.47 -2.12
N ARG A 77 5.26 6.24 -3.20
CA ARG A 77 6.62 6.57 -3.65
C ARG A 77 7.27 7.52 -2.65
N VAL A 78 8.16 6.97 -1.85
CA VAL A 78 9.01 7.67 -0.90
C VAL A 78 10.34 6.92 -0.82
N HIS A 79 11.44 7.65 -0.62
CA HIS A 79 12.74 7.04 -0.31
C HIS A 79 12.81 6.74 1.20
N SER A 80 11.97 5.82 1.68
CA SER A 80 11.96 5.40 3.07
C SER A 80 13.05 4.37 3.36
N SER A 81 13.60 4.41 4.56
CA SER A 81 14.24 3.25 5.16
C SER A 81 13.15 2.32 5.71
N LEU A 82 13.36 1.01 5.61
CA LEU A 82 12.50 -0.01 6.24
C LEU A 82 12.37 0.17 7.77
N ASP A 83 13.32 0.87 8.40
CA ASP A 83 13.31 1.13 9.85
C ASP A 83 12.57 2.42 10.25
N ALA A 84 11.87 3.07 9.32
CA ALA A 84 11.18 4.32 9.59
C ALA A 84 9.97 4.11 10.52
N VAL A 85 10.14 4.47 11.80
CA VAL A 85 9.10 4.30 12.81
C VAL A 85 7.94 5.27 12.56
N GLY A 86 6.72 4.74 12.55
CA GLY A 86 5.49 5.53 12.53
C GLY A 86 4.93 5.87 11.14
N PHE A 87 5.64 5.56 10.05
CA PHE A 87 5.16 5.83 8.70
C PHE A 87 3.88 5.03 8.40
N SER A 88 3.95 3.70 8.44
CA SER A 88 2.79 2.84 8.19
C SER A 88 1.64 3.09 9.17
N ALA A 89 1.95 3.39 10.44
CA ALA A 89 0.95 3.72 11.46
C ALA A 89 0.19 5.02 11.13
N THR A 90 0.90 6.06 10.68
CA THR A 90 0.28 7.34 10.29
C THR A 90 -0.64 7.15 9.08
N ILE A 91 -0.19 6.38 8.09
CA ILE A 91 -0.97 6.10 6.88
C ILE A 91 -2.22 5.29 7.21
N ALA A 92 -2.06 4.17 7.91
CA ALA A 92 -3.19 3.34 8.33
C ALA A 92 -4.18 4.14 9.18
N GLY A 93 -3.69 4.98 10.11
CA GLY A 93 -4.53 5.84 10.93
C GLY A 93 -5.33 6.87 10.12
N ALA A 94 -4.74 7.48 9.09
CA ALA A 94 -5.43 8.44 8.23
C ALA A 94 -6.59 7.79 7.46
N LEU A 95 -6.37 6.59 6.91
CA LEU A 95 -7.40 5.81 6.21
C LEU A 95 -8.46 5.26 7.17
N ALA A 96 -8.06 4.77 8.34
CA ALA A 96 -8.96 4.23 9.36
C ALA A 96 -9.93 5.29 9.91
N LYS A 97 -9.52 6.56 10.05
CA LYS A 97 -10.42 7.67 10.42
C LYS A 97 -11.59 7.87 9.44
N ARG A 98 -11.47 7.33 8.23
CA ARG A 98 -12.48 7.35 7.18
C ARG A 98 -13.12 5.97 6.98
N GLY A 99 -12.80 5.00 7.84
CA GLY A 99 -13.29 3.62 7.75
C GLY A 99 -12.75 2.86 6.55
N ILE A 100 -11.58 3.24 6.01
CA ILE A 100 -10.92 2.54 4.89
C ILE A 100 -9.90 1.56 5.46
N SER A 101 -10.01 0.28 5.11
CA SER A 101 -8.97 -0.71 5.43
C SER A 101 -7.69 -0.43 4.63
N ALA A 102 -6.54 -0.58 5.28
CA ALA A 102 -5.24 -0.37 4.67
C ALA A 102 -4.39 -1.64 4.77
N ASN A 103 -4.44 -2.49 3.74
CA ASN A 103 -3.64 -3.71 3.69
C ASN A 103 -2.26 -3.36 3.13
N ILE A 104 -1.31 -3.03 4.02
CA ILE A 104 0.01 -2.53 3.67
C ILE A 104 0.97 -3.71 3.44
N MET A 105 1.67 -3.70 2.31
CA MET A 105 2.81 -4.56 2.01
C MET A 105 4.05 -3.70 1.81
N ALA A 106 5.01 -3.80 2.71
CA ALA A 106 6.27 -3.08 2.62
C ALA A 106 7.17 -3.71 1.55
N GLY A 107 7.41 -2.96 0.47
CA GLY A 107 8.41 -3.32 -0.52
C GLY A 107 9.78 -2.81 -0.13
N TYR A 108 10.83 -3.34 -0.77
CA TYR A 108 12.20 -2.87 -0.51
C TYR A 108 12.39 -1.38 -0.82
N PHE A 109 11.70 -0.87 -1.83
CA PHE A 109 11.80 0.53 -2.26
C PHE A 109 10.64 1.40 -1.79
N HIS A 110 9.42 0.86 -1.83
CA HIS A 110 8.20 1.60 -1.58
C HIS A 110 7.19 0.71 -0.86
N ASP A 111 6.35 1.32 -0.04
CA ASP A 111 5.21 0.63 0.53
C ASP A 111 4.06 0.61 -0.49
N HIS A 112 3.35 -0.52 -0.52
CA HIS A 112 2.18 -0.73 -1.35
C HIS A 112 0.97 -0.93 -0.46
N ILE A 113 -0.10 -0.20 -0.71
CA ILE A 113 -1.32 -0.28 0.10
C ILE A 113 -2.46 -0.77 -0.77
N PHE A 114 -3.06 -1.87 -0.36
CA PHE A 114 -4.27 -2.39 -0.98
C PHE A 114 -5.48 -1.87 -0.21
N VAL A 115 -6.33 -1.11 -0.89
CA VAL A 115 -7.57 -0.52 -0.36
C VAL A 115 -8.76 -1.05 -1.17
N PRO A 116 -9.98 -1.12 -0.61
CA PRO A 116 -11.15 -1.55 -1.34
C PRO A 116 -11.31 -0.75 -2.65
N SER A 117 -11.54 -1.44 -3.76
CA SER A 117 -11.44 -0.83 -5.10
C SER A 117 -12.40 0.34 -5.27
N GLU A 118 -13.62 0.20 -4.75
CA GLU A 118 -14.66 1.20 -4.78
C GLU A 118 -14.35 2.47 -3.95
N ARG A 119 -13.35 2.40 -3.07
CA ARG A 119 -12.87 3.52 -2.24
C ARG A 119 -11.47 3.99 -2.59
N ALA A 120 -10.90 3.51 -3.69
CA ALA A 120 -9.51 3.80 -4.05
C ALA A 120 -9.25 5.29 -4.29
N GLU A 121 -10.17 6.00 -4.96
CA GLU A 121 -10.03 7.43 -5.20
C GLU A 121 -10.14 8.25 -3.90
N GLU A 122 -11.04 7.85 -2.99
CA GLU A 122 -11.14 8.47 -1.67
C GLU A 122 -9.84 8.27 -0.87
N ALA A 123 -9.32 7.04 -0.85
CA ALA A 123 -8.05 6.72 -0.20
C ALA A 123 -6.90 7.56 -0.79
N LEU A 124 -6.82 7.67 -2.12
CA LEU A 124 -5.81 8.48 -2.79
C LEU A 124 -5.89 9.96 -2.39
N SER A 125 -7.09 10.54 -2.33
CA SER A 125 -7.29 11.93 -1.88
C SER A 125 -6.78 12.12 -0.45
N ILE A 126 -7.16 11.23 0.46
CA ILE A 126 -6.73 11.29 1.88
C ILE A 126 -5.20 11.26 2.00
N LEU A 127 -4.54 10.39 1.24
CA LEU A 127 -3.09 10.27 1.27
C LEU A 127 -2.39 11.51 0.69
N LYS A 128 -2.93 12.11 -0.38
CA LYS A 128 -2.42 13.37 -0.93
C LYS A 128 -2.59 14.53 0.05
N GLU A 129 -3.79 14.66 0.63
CA GLU A 129 -4.09 15.69 1.63
C GLU A 129 -3.19 15.59 2.87
N LEU A 130 -2.85 14.38 3.30
CA LEU A 130 -1.91 14.16 4.39
C LEU A 130 -0.51 14.73 4.09
N SER A 131 0.01 14.49 2.89
CA SER A 131 1.30 15.02 2.44
C SER A 131 1.27 16.55 2.32
N GLU A 132 0.21 17.12 1.75
CA GLU A 132 0.05 18.56 1.55
C GLU A 132 -0.13 19.34 2.86
N THR A 133 -0.93 18.81 3.79
CA THR A 133 -1.17 19.44 5.09
C THR A 133 0.14 19.61 5.87
N LEU A 134 1.00 18.59 5.84
CA LEU A 134 2.30 18.62 6.51
C LEU A 134 3.28 19.61 5.87
N LYS A 135 3.22 19.79 4.54
CA LYS A 135 4.00 20.83 3.85
C LYS A 135 3.54 22.23 4.26
N ALA A 136 2.23 22.47 4.34
CA ALA A 136 1.68 23.79 4.67
C ALA A 136 1.96 24.25 6.11
N GLN A 137 2.07 23.31 7.06
CA GLN A 137 2.38 23.62 8.47
C GLN A 137 3.81 24.14 8.68
N GLU A 138 4.76 23.73 7.83
CA GLU A 138 6.17 24.18 7.91
C GLU A 138 6.35 25.61 7.38
N THR A 139 5.68 25.95 6.27
CA THR A 139 5.72 27.32 5.70
C THR A 139 5.13 28.36 6.64
N ARG A 140 4.22 27.96 7.54
CA ARG A 140 3.69 28.85 8.59
C ARG A 140 4.64 28.99 9.78
N ALA A 141 5.45 27.97 10.09
CA ALA A 141 6.42 28.00 11.18
C ALA A 141 7.70 28.79 10.83
N THR A 142 8.09 28.85 9.56
CA THR A 142 9.27 29.62 9.10
C THR A 142 8.99 31.09 8.81
N ASN A 143 7.72 31.51 8.81
CA ASN A 143 7.29 32.89 8.53
C ASN A 143 7.01 33.74 9.80
N TYR A 144 7.50 33.31 10.96
CA TYR A 144 7.47 34.10 12.20
C TYR A 144 8.92 34.46 12.62
N PRO A 145 9.32 35.74 12.55
CA PRO A 145 10.63 36.20 13.02
C PRO A 145 10.77 36.16 14.55
#